data_AF-A0A2S7QMN0-F1
#
_entry.id   AF-A0A2S7QMN0-F1
#
_cell.length_a   1.000
_cell.length_b   1.000
_cell.length_c   1.000
_cell.angle_alpha   90.00
_cell.angle_beta   90.00
_cell.angle_gamma   90.00
#
_symmetry.space_group_name_H-M   'P 1'
#
loop_
_entity.id
_entity.type
_entity.pdbx_description
1 polymer ?
#
loop_
_entity_poly.entity_id
_entity_poly.type
_entity_poly.pdbx_seq_one_letter_code
_entity_poly.pdbx_strand_id
1 'polypeptide(L)'
;MPKRKRSVQDDVTGPTSSHDRIRASRQRDVDAHIENSKKLLHRALKKAKGFERQKLGKRLTNATKISDAPSMARLRKEIEVVKSLDLDRVVESRLCKGIGKIKALVESGYLPKMWIEGEVKGWEGKKSEEEVKAWNNVVSGIWNLNVVKEVWTGVVRGFYLAMGVQAPVEGKGKKDKEKTAKKDAEKIRRAQQIEDGGDMKTKTGEMIL
;
A
#
# COMPACT_ATOMS: atom_id res chain seq x y z
N MET A 1 -64.45 18.58 -18.19
CA MET A 1 -63.24 18.22 -17.41
C MET A 1 -62.19 19.31 -17.60
N PRO A 2 -61.74 19.99 -16.54
CA PRO A 2 -60.84 21.14 -16.68
C PRO A 2 -59.44 20.67 -17.12
N LYS A 3 -58.95 21.19 -18.26
CA LYS A 3 -57.57 21.01 -18.72
C LYS A 3 -56.62 21.62 -17.69
N ARG A 4 -55.83 20.79 -17.00
CA ARG A 4 -54.79 21.28 -16.08
C ARG A 4 -53.69 21.99 -16.87
N LYS A 5 -53.57 23.31 -16.70
CA LYS A 5 -52.36 24.07 -17.06
C LYS A 5 -51.20 23.53 -16.22
N ARG A 6 -50.23 22.89 -16.87
CA ARG A 6 -48.95 22.56 -16.24
C ARG A 6 -48.20 23.88 -16.08
N SER A 7 -48.10 24.39 -14.85
CA SER A 7 -47.23 25.53 -14.55
C SER A 7 -45.79 25.11 -14.84
N VAL A 8 -45.22 25.68 -15.89
CA VAL A 8 -43.77 25.67 -16.14
C VAL A 8 -43.18 26.55 -15.04
N GLN A 9 -42.78 25.91 -13.95
CA GLN A 9 -41.95 26.52 -12.94
C GLN A 9 -40.52 26.17 -13.35
N ASP A 10 -39.92 27.08 -14.11
CA ASP A 10 -38.51 27.03 -14.49
C ASP A 10 -37.66 27.19 -13.23
N ASP A 11 -37.29 26.07 -12.62
CA ASP A 11 -36.20 26.00 -11.65
C ASP A 11 -34.89 25.76 -12.44
N VAL A 12 -34.36 26.84 -13.02
CA VAL A 12 -33.08 26.83 -13.76
C VAL A 12 -31.93 26.92 -12.75
N THR A 13 -31.69 25.82 -12.04
CA THR A 13 -30.48 25.61 -11.22
C THR A 13 -29.74 24.32 -11.62
N GLY A 14 -29.97 23.83 -12.84
CA GLY A 14 -29.22 22.71 -13.44
C GLY A 14 -28.09 23.17 -14.38
N PRO A 15 -27.03 22.37 -14.57
CA PRO A 15 -25.94 22.70 -15.48
C PRO A 15 -26.44 22.92 -16.92
N THR A 16 -26.29 24.14 -17.41
CA THR A 16 -26.89 24.64 -18.66
C THR A 16 -26.16 24.14 -19.91
N SER A 17 -24.89 23.69 -19.77
CA SER A 17 -24.08 23.14 -20.86
C SER A 17 -23.93 21.61 -20.78
N SER A 18 -23.87 20.95 -21.95
CA SER A 18 -23.57 19.50 -22.07
C SER A 18 -22.24 19.13 -21.40
N HIS A 19 -21.25 20.03 -21.47
CA HIS A 19 -19.94 19.85 -20.87
C HIS A 19 -20.01 19.81 -19.33
N ASP A 20 -20.85 20.65 -18.73
CA ASP A 20 -21.00 20.70 -17.27
C ASP A 20 -21.69 19.45 -16.73
N ARG A 21 -22.63 18.87 -17.48
CA ARG A 21 -23.26 17.59 -17.14
C ARG A 21 -22.25 16.44 -17.13
N ILE A 22 -21.37 16.39 -18.13
CA ILE A 22 -20.31 15.37 -18.21
C ILE A 22 -19.35 15.51 -17.03
N ARG A 23 -18.91 16.74 -16.72
CA ARG A 23 -18.03 17.01 -15.59
C ARG A 23 -18.68 16.63 -14.26
N ALA A 24 -19.94 17.00 -14.04
CA ALA A 24 -20.68 16.66 -12.84
C ALA A 24 -20.93 15.14 -12.70
N SER A 25 -21.10 14.43 -13.81
CA SER A 25 -21.16 12.95 -13.80
C SER A 25 -19.84 12.35 -13.35
N ARG A 26 -18.73 12.77 -13.96
CA ARG A 26 -17.39 12.27 -13.61
C ARG A 26 -17.03 12.56 -12.15
N GLN A 27 -17.38 13.75 -11.64
CA GLN A 27 -17.16 14.07 -10.24
C GLN A 27 -17.91 13.09 -9.32
N ARG A 28 -19.18 12.78 -9.61
CA ARG A 28 -19.95 11.78 -8.85
C ARG A 28 -19.31 10.39 -8.90
N ASP A 29 -18.81 9.98 -10.07
CA ASP A 29 -18.12 8.70 -10.24
C ASP A 29 -16.82 8.65 -9.43
N VAL A 30 -16.06 9.76 -9.40
CA VAL A 30 -14.85 9.89 -8.57
C VAL A 30 -15.20 9.81 -7.09
N ASP A 31 -16.20 10.56 -6.63
CA ASP A 31 -16.60 10.59 -5.22
C ASP A 31 -17.09 9.20 -4.75
N ALA A 32 -17.91 8.54 -5.57
CA ALA A 32 -18.36 7.17 -5.30
C ALA A 32 -17.17 6.18 -5.27
N HIS A 33 -16.20 6.34 -6.17
CA HIS A 33 -15.00 5.50 -6.19
C HIS A 33 -14.09 5.76 -4.98
N ILE A 34 -14.00 7.01 -4.49
CA ILE A 34 -13.27 7.34 -3.26
C ILE A 34 -13.87 6.58 -2.08
N GLU A 35 -15.19 6.64 -1.89
CA GLU A 35 -15.86 5.93 -0.79
C GLU A 35 -15.70 4.40 -0.90
N ASN A 36 -15.87 3.86 -2.10
CA ASN A 36 -15.69 2.44 -2.34
C ASN A 36 -14.24 2.00 -2.07
N SER A 37 -13.27 2.80 -2.51
CA SER A 37 -11.85 2.56 -2.26
C SER A 37 -11.53 2.53 -0.77
N LYS A 38 -12.11 3.45 0.02
CA LYS A 38 -11.98 3.44 1.48
C LYS A 38 -12.50 2.14 2.08
N LYS A 39 -13.71 1.71 1.68
CA LYS A 39 -14.35 0.47 2.16
C LYS A 39 -13.52 -0.78 1.80
N LEU A 40 -13.05 -0.87 0.56
CA LEU A 40 -12.25 -1.99 0.05
C LEU A 40 -10.90 -2.09 0.77
N LEU A 41 -10.18 -0.97 0.88
CA LEU A 41 -8.90 -0.92 1.58
C LEU A 41 -9.07 -1.21 3.07
N HIS A 42 -10.07 -0.64 3.73
CA HIS A 42 -10.33 -0.91 5.14
C HIS A 42 -10.55 -2.42 5.41
N ARG A 43 -11.33 -3.11 4.56
CA ARG A 43 -11.52 -4.57 4.66
C ARG A 43 -10.22 -5.34 4.44
N ALA A 44 -9.41 -4.95 3.46
CA ALA A 44 -8.11 -5.57 3.19
C ALA A 44 -7.13 -5.37 4.35
N LEU A 45 -7.03 -4.14 4.86
CA LEU A 45 -6.18 -3.79 6.00
C LEU A 45 -6.64 -4.50 7.28
N LYS A 46 -7.94 -4.70 7.49
CA LYS A 46 -8.46 -5.48 8.63
C LYS A 46 -7.94 -6.92 8.61
N LYS A 47 -7.95 -7.58 7.45
CA LYS A 47 -7.38 -8.93 7.30
C LYS A 47 -5.86 -8.91 7.51
N ALA A 48 -5.17 -7.95 6.89
CA ALA A 48 -3.74 -7.77 6.98
C ALA A 48 -3.24 -7.46 8.41
N LYS A 49 -3.99 -6.67 9.18
CA LYS A 49 -3.74 -6.39 10.61
C LYS A 49 -3.71 -7.68 11.43
N GLY A 50 -4.61 -8.63 11.14
CA GLY A 50 -4.62 -9.96 11.75
C GLY A 50 -3.35 -10.76 11.43
N PHE A 51 -2.94 -10.81 10.16
CA PHE A 51 -1.73 -11.51 9.75
C PHE A 51 -0.45 -10.89 10.32
N GLU A 52 -0.35 -9.57 10.37
CA GLU A 52 0.80 -8.89 10.94
C GLU A 52 0.89 -9.15 12.46
N ARG A 53 -0.24 -9.12 13.18
CA ARG A 53 -0.29 -9.51 14.60
C ARG A 53 0.20 -10.94 14.82
N GLN A 54 -0.24 -11.90 14.00
CA GLN A 54 0.20 -13.29 14.11
C GLN A 54 1.71 -13.43 13.85
N LYS A 55 2.21 -12.75 12.82
CA LYS A 55 3.63 -12.72 12.46
C LYS A 55 4.50 -12.14 13.58
N LEU A 56 4.11 -11.00 14.15
CA LEU A 56 4.81 -10.39 15.28
C LEU A 56 4.75 -11.28 16.53
N GLY A 57 3.61 -11.92 16.80
CA GLY A 57 3.48 -12.89 17.89
C GLY A 57 4.46 -14.06 17.76
N LYS A 58 4.55 -14.68 16.58
CA LYS A 58 5.52 -15.75 16.30
C LYS A 58 6.97 -15.27 16.49
N ARG A 59 7.29 -14.05 16.01
CA ARG A 59 8.62 -13.45 16.19
C ARG A 59 8.94 -13.19 17.66
N LEU A 60 7.96 -12.76 18.45
CA LEU A 60 8.14 -12.53 19.88
C LEU A 60 8.41 -13.85 20.62
N THR A 61 7.68 -14.92 20.30
CA THR A 61 7.93 -16.25 20.86
C THR A 61 9.34 -16.72 20.53
N ASN A 62 9.80 -16.54 19.29
CA ASN A 62 11.16 -16.92 18.89
C ASN A 62 12.23 -16.09 19.61
N ALA A 63 12.04 -14.76 19.73
CA ALA A 63 12.94 -13.88 20.47
C ALA A 63 13.02 -14.25 21.97
N THR A 64 11.89 -14.71 22.54
CA THR A 64 11.83 -15.19 23.91
C THR A 64 12.64 -16.48 24.09
N LYS A 65 12.58 -17.41 23.13
CA LYS A 65 13.37 -18.66 23.18
C LYS A 65 14.88 -18.42 23.19
N ILE A 66 15.34 -17.38 22.49
CA ILE A 66 16.76 -17.01 22.43
C ILE A 66 17.14 -15.89 23.43
N SER A 67 16.22 -15.51 24.33
CA SER A 67 16.41 -14.45 25.34
C SER A 67 16.93 -13.10 24.79
N ASP A 68 16.54 -12.73 23.58
CA ASP A 68 16.94 -11.46 22.94
C ASP A 68 16.08 -10.29 23.48
N ALA A 69 16.52 -9.73 24.61
CA ALA A 69 15.86 -8.61 25.29
C ALA A 69 15.58 -7.39 24.39
N PRO A 70 16.53 -6.86 23.59
CA PRO A 70 16.26 -5.70 22.75
C PRO A 70 15.26 -6.00 21.63
N SER A 71 15.27 -7.19 21.04
CA SER A 71 14.26 -7.56 20.04
C SER A 71 12.88 -7.78 20.65
N MET A 72 12.79 -8.36 21.85
CA MET A 72 11.52 -8.49 22.56
C MET A 72 10.88 -7.13 22.85
N ALA A 73 11.65 -6.15 23.35
CA ALA A 73 11.14 -4.81 23.64
C ALA A 73 10.60 -4.12 22.38
N ARG A 74 11.33 -4.20 21.25
CA ARG A 74 10.89 -3.65 19.95
C ARG A 74 9.60 -4.31 19.46
N LEU A 75 9.54 -5.65 19.48
CA LEU A 75 8.37 -6.40 19.02
C LEU A 75 7.13 -6.13 19.87
N ARG A 76 7.28 -5.93 21.18
CA ARG A 76 6.16 -5.56 22.07
C ARG A 76 5.58 -4.19 21.69
N LYS A 77 6.43 -3.18 21.45
CA LYS A 77 6.01 -1.87 20.96
C LYS A 77 5.26 -1.97 19.62
N GLU A 78 5.79 -2.75 18.67
CA GLU A 78 5.12 -2.96 17.38
C GLU A 78 3.75 -3.65 17.54
N ILE A 79 3.63 -4.62 18.45
CA ILE A 79 2.35 -5.28 18.76
C ILE A 79 1.34 -4.30 19.35
N GLU A 80 1.75 -3.40 20.24
CA GLU A 80 0.89 -2.35 20.78
C GLU A 80 0.40 -1.42 19.67
N VAL A 81 1.29 -1.00 18.77
CA VAL A 81 0.92 -0.18 17.62
C VAL A 81 -0.05 -0.90 16.70
N VAL A 82 0.15 -2.19 16.39
CA VAL A 82 -0.81 -2.97 15.59
C VAL A 82 -2.19 -2.96 16.24
N LYS A 83 -2.27 -3.09 17.58
CA LYS A 83 -3.56 -3.10 18.30
C LYS A 83 -4.27 -1.75 18.19
N SER A 84 -3.58 -0.65 18.47
CA SER A 84 -4.13 0.72 18.48
C SER A 84 -4.23 1.37 17.10
N LEU A 85 -3.85 0.66 16.02
CA LEU A 85 -3.90 1.19 14.67
C LEU A 85 -5.33 1.52 14.24
N ASP A 86 -5.57 2.82 14.00
CA ASP A 86 -6.75 3.35 13.32
C ASP A 86 -6.62 3.08 11.81
N LEU A 87 -7.47 2.19 11.31
CA LEU A 87 -7.43 1.77 9.92
C LEU A 87 -7.94 2.85 8.97
N ASP A 88 -8.94 3.64 9.38
CA ASP A 88 -9.56 4.65 8.51
C ASP A 88 -8.56 5.77 8.21
N ARG A 89 -7.82 6.24 9.22
CA ARG A 89 -6.76 7.24 9.02
C ARG A 89 -5.59 6.71 8.19
N VAL A 90 -5.23 5.44 8.35
CA VAL A 90 -4.17 4.82 7.54
C VAL A 90 -4.58 4.74 6.08
N VAL A 91 -5.85 4.41 5.79
CA VAL A 91 -6.40 4.40 4.44
C VAL A 91 -6.39 5.81 3.86
N GLU A 92 -6.93 6.80 4.59
CA GLU A 92 -6.99 8.20 4.13
C GLU A 92 -5.59 8.75 3.83
N SER A 93 -4.64 8.58 4.75
CA SER A 93 -3.26 9.02 4.56
C SER A 93 -2.61 8.36 3.36
N ARG A 94 -2.91 7.07 3.11
CA ARG A 94 -2.38 6.35 1.95
C ARG A 94 -3.01 6.82 0.65
N LEU A 95 -4.32 7.06 0.60
CA LEU A 95 -5.01 7.58 -0.57
C LEU A 95 -4.50 8.98 -0.92
N CYS A 96 -4.44 9.88 0.05
CA CYS A 96 -3.87 11.22 -0.10
C CYS A 96 -2.44 11.17 -0.66
N LYS A 97 -1.52 10.43 -0.02
CA LYS A 97 -0.11 10.35 -0.46
C LYS A 97 0.12 9.54 -1.72
N GLY A 98 -0.73 8.55 -1.99
CA GLY A 98 -0.59 7.64 -3.11
C GLY A 98 -1.17 8.23 -4.38
N ILE A 99 -2.44 8.64 -4.32
CA ILE A 99 -3.18 9.20 -5.45
C ILE A 99 -2.76 10.66 -5.72
N GLY A 100 -2.55 11.46 -4.67
CA GLY A 100 -2.11 12.85 -4.79
C GLY A 100 -0.72 13.06 -5.38
N LYS A 101 0.07 11.99 -5.56
CA LYS A 101 1.37 12.04 -6.26
C LYS A 101 1.29 11.71 -7.75
N ILE A 102 0.16 11.19 -8.22
CA ILE A 102 0.01 10.77 -9.60
C ILE A 102 -0.37 12.00 -10.43
N LYS A 103 0.60 12.54 -11.15
CA LYS A 103 0.47 13.78 -11.95
C LYS A 103 -0.78 13.77 -12.84
N ALA A 104 -1.00 12.69 -13.59
CA ALA A 104 -2.16 12.56 -14.49
C ALA A 104 -3.52 12.63 -13.76
N LEU A 105 -3.60 12.16 -12.51
CA LEU A 105 -4.83 12.23 -11.72
C LEU A 105 -5.00 13.61 -11.07
N VAL A 106 -3.90 14.23 -10.63
CA VAL A 106 -3.92 15.60 -10.08
C VAL A 106 -4.33 16.62 -11.15
N GLU A 107 -3.76 16.52 -12.35
CA GLU A 107 -4.06 17.40 -13.48
C GLU A 107 -5.51 17.28 -13.98
N SER A 108 -6.18 16.17 -13.69
CA SER A 108 -7.59 15.98 -14.06
C SER A 108 -8.56 16.93 -13.34
N GLY A 109 -8.15 17.45 -12.17
CA GLY A 109 -8.94 18.40 -11.38
C GLY A 109 -10.14 17.83 -10.62
N TYR A 110 -10.29 16.49 -10.55
CA TYR A 110 -11.40 15.83 -9.82
C TYR A 110 -11.07 15.44 -8.38
N LEU A 111 -9.80 15.52 -7.96
CA LEU A 111 -9.35 15.08 -6.65
C LEU A 111 -9.63 16.13 -5.54
N PRO A 112 -9.88 15.69 -4.29
CA PRO A 112 -9.98 16.60 -3.15
C PRO A 112 -8.70 17.42 -2.96
N LYS A 113 -8.83 18.72 -2.68
CA LYS A 113 -7.69 19.64 -2.47
C LYS A 113 -6.73 19.14 -1.39
N MET A 114 -7.28 18.61 -0.30
CA MET A 114 -6.50 18.04 0.82
C MET A 114 -5.56 16.91 0.38
N TRP A 115 -5.87 16.20 -0.70
CA TRP A 115 -5.02 15.12 -1.21
C TRP A 115 -3.84 15.66 -2.01
N ILE A 116 -4.01 16.81 -2.66
CA ILE A 116 -2.97 17.53 -3.42
C ILE A 116 -1.99 18.19 -2.46
N GLU A 117 -2.49 18.76 -1.37
CA GLU A 117 -1.68 19.42 -0.33
C GLU A 117 -0.87 18.42 0.52
N GLY A 118 -1.32 17.15 0.61
CA GLY A 118 -0.53 16.06 1.20
C GLY A 118 -0.52 16.01 2.72
N GLU A 119 -1.41 16.74 3.39
CA GLU A 119 -1.33 17.00 4.84
C GLU A 119 -1.91 15.89 5.73
N VAL A 120 -2.48 14.82 5.16
CA VAL A 120 -3.15 13.80 5.96
C VAL A 120 -2.13 12.86 6.65
N LYS A 121 -1.99 13.02 7.97
CA LYS A 121 -1.26 12.09 8.84
C LYS A 121 -2.10 10.85 9.14
N GLY A 122 -1.45 9.68 9.19
CA GLY A 122 -2.11 8.39 9.44
C GLY A 122 -2.32 8.07 10.92
N TRP A 123 -2.17 9.04 11.81
CA TRP A 123 -2.33 8.89 13.25
C TRP A 123 -2.83 10.19 13.88
N GLU A 124 -3.37 10.10 15.09
CA GLU A 124 -3.77 11.23 15.92
C GLU A 124 -2.63 11.68 16.84
N GLY A 125 -2.48 12.99 17.02
CA GLY A 125 -1.56 13.58 17.99
C GLY A 125 -0.08 13.54 17.62
N LYS A 126 0.75 13.82 18.63
CA LYS A 126 2.22 13.74 18.54
C LYS A 126 2.64 12.32 18.93
N LYS A 127 3.53 11.72 18.14
CA LYS A 127 4.20 10.45 18.45
C LYS A 127 5.67 10.71 18.66
N SER A 128 6.29 9.99 19.59
CA SER A 128 7.74 10.00 19.75
C SER A 128 8.41 9.36 18.53
N GLU A 129 9.70 9.61 18.34
CA GLU A 129 10.46 9.05 17.20
C GLU A 129 10.43 7.52 17.18
N GLU A 130 10.51 6.88 18.35
CA GLU A 130 10.44 5.43 18.48
C GLU A 130 9.05 4.88 18.09
N GLU A 131 7.98 5.56 18.48
CA GLU A 131 6.61 5.20 18.12
C GLU A 131 6.34 5.40 16.62
N VAL A 132 6.91 6.44 16.02
CA VAL A 132 6.86 6.67 14.57
C VAL A 132 7.58 5.54 13.84
N LYS A 133 8.75 5.12 14.32
CA LYS A 133 9.50 4.00 13.74
C LYS A 133 8.73 2.69 13.83
N ALA A 134 8.19 2.36 15.01
CA ALA A 134 7.36 1.16 15.19
C ALA A 134 6.12 1.20 14.29
N TRP A 135 5.47 2.37 14.18
CA TRP A 135 4.31 2.56 13.30
C TRP A 135 4.67 2.38 11.82
N ASN A 136 5.79 2.94 11.36
CA ASN A 136 6.25 2.78 9.98
C ASN A 136 6.56 1.32 9.64
N ASN A 137 7.19 0.57 10.56
CA ASN A 137 7.46 -0.86 10.38
C ASN A 137 6.16 -1.67 10.25
N VAL A 138 5.20 -1.43 11.14
CA VAL A 138 3.89 -2.09 11.14
C VAL A 138 3.12 -1.78 9.86
N VAL A 139 2.97 -0.49 9.54
CA VAL A 139 2.20 -0.03 8.40
C VAL A 139 2.83 -0.51 7.09
N SER A 140 4.15 -0.43 6.95
CA SER A 140 4.85 -0.99 5.78
C SER A 140 4.65 -2.50 5.66
N GLY A 141 4.69 -3.24 6.78
CA GLY A 141 4.39 -4.68 6.82
C GLY A 141 3.00 -5.00 6.29
N ILE A 142 1.99 -4.27 6.77
CA ILE A 142 0.58 -4.41 6.36
C ILE A 142 0.42 -4.13 4.85
N TRP A 143 0.97 -3.03 4.34
CA TRP A 143 0.89 -2.67 2.91
C TRP A 143 1.71 -3.59 2.00
N ASN A 144 2.69 -4.32 2.54
CA ASN A 144 3.51 -5.23 1.76
C ASN A 144 2.81 -6.57 1.48
N LEU A 145 1.71 -6.88 2.15
CA LEU A 145 0.94 -8.11 1.94
C LEU A 145 0.23 -8.10 0.58
N ASN A 146 0.27 -9.24 -0.13
CA ASN A 146 -0.30 -9.37 -1.48
C ASN A 146 -1.79 -9.00 -1.52
N VAL A 147 -2.57 -9.44 -0.51
CA VAL A 147 -3.99 -9.12 -0.35
C VAL A 147 -4.25 -7.61 -0.37
N VAL A 148 -3.32 -6.80 0.15
CA VAL A 148 -3.46 -5.34 0.18
C VAL A 148 -2.96 -4.72 -1.13
N LYS A 149 -1.87 -5.25 -1.70
CA LYS A 149 -1.32 -4.78 -2.98
C LYS A 149 -2.30 -4.94 -4.13
N GLU A 150 -2.96 -6.09 -4.22
CA GLU A 150 -3.95 -6.37 -5.27
C GLU A 150 -5.16 -5.43 -5.18
N VAL A 151 -5.62 -5.14 -3.96
CA VAL A 151 -6.70 -4.17 -3.76
C VAL A 151 -6.22 -2.76 -4.12
N TRP A 152 -4.98 -2.40 -3.76
CA TRP A 152 -4.39 -1.10 -4.12
C TRP A 152 -4.27 -0.91 -5.64
N THR A 153 -3.81 -1.91 -6.38
CA THR A 153 -3.73 -1.83 -7.85
C THR A 153 -5.12 -1.65 -8.48
N GLY A 154 -6.12 -2.39 -7.98
CA GLY A 154 -7.52 -2.21 -8.39
C GLY A 154 -8.06 -0.81 -8.10
N VAL A 155 -7.75 -0.25 -6.91
CA VAL A 155 -8.13 1.11 -6.52
C VAL A 155 -7.54 2.15 -7.48
N VAL A 156 -6.23 2.07 -7.75
CA VAL A 156 -5.55 3.00 -8.67
C VAL A 156 -6.14 2.91 -10.08
N ARG A 157 -6.39 1.71 -10.59
CA ARG A 157 -7.04 1.51 -11.89
C ARG A 157 -8.44 2.11 -11.92
N GLY A 158 -9.23 1.93 -10.86
CA GLY A 158 -10.56 2.52 -10.74
C GLY A 158 -10.54 4.05 -10.78
N PHE A 159 -9.50 4.70 -10.24
CA PHE A 159 -9.34 6.15 -10.33
C PHE A 159 -9.15 6.64 -11.77
N TYR A 160 -8.31 5.95 -12.55
CA TYR A 160 -8.14 6.27 -13.98
C TYR A 160 -9.47 6.13 -14.75
N LEU A 161 -10.24 5.07 -14.46
CA LEU A 161 -11.54 4.84 -15.09
C LEU A 161 -12.57 5.90 -14.70
N ALA A 162 -12.69 6.21 -13.40
CA ALA A 162 -13.65 7.19 -12.89
C ALA A 162 -13.37 8.60 -13.42
N MET A 163 -12.10 9.00 -13.51
CA MET A 163 -11.71 10.29 -14.11
C MET A 163 -11.74 10.27 -15.65
N GLY A 164 -11.82 9.08 -16.25
CA GLY A 164 -11.68 8.83 -17.69
C GLY A 164 -10.38 9.37 -18.26
N VAL A 165 -9.29 9.23 -17.49
CA VAL A 165 -7.91 9.52 -17.89
C VAL A 165 -7.30 8.20 -18.37
N GLN A 166 -6.51 8.23 -19.44
CA GLN A 166 -5.82 7.02 -19.89
C GLN A 166 -4.85 6.54 -18.81
N ALA A 167 -5.05 5.31 -18.35
CA ALA A 167 -4.10 4.66 -17.47
C ALA A 167 -2.77 4.48 -18.22
N PRO A 168 -1.61 4.65 -17.55
CA PRO A 168 -0.34 4.25 -18.11
C PRO A 168 -0.46 2.81 -18.58
N VAL A 169 -0.08 2.55 -19.83
CA VAL A 169 -0.02 1.18 -20.34
C VAL A 169 0.88 0.41 -19.39
N GLU A 170 0.40 -0.71 -18.83
CA GLU A 170 1.23 -1.64 -18.05
C GLU A 170 2.23 -2.32 -18.98
N GLY A 171 3.16 -1.53 -19.52
CA GLY A 171 4.33 -2.03 -20.20
C GLY A 171 5.19 -2.70 -19.15
N LYS A 172 5.60 -3.95 -19.42
CA LYS A 172 6.73 -4.63 -18.78
C LYS A 172 7.96 -3.70 -18.83
N GLY A 173 8.04 -2.79 -17.85
CA GLY A 173 9.11 -1.83 -17.74
C GLY A 173 10.39 -2.59 -17.41
N LYS A 174 11.47 -2.25 -18.11
CA LYS A 174 12.86 -2.75 -17.99
C LYS A 174 13.42 -3.02 -16.58
N LYS A 175 12.75 -2.64 -15.50
CA LYS A 175 13.17 -2.85 -14.10
C LYS A 175 13.04 -4.30 -13.60
N ASP A 176 12.11 -5.09 -14.13
CA ASP A 176 11.97 -6.48 -13.67
C ASP A 176 13.04 -7.39 -14.27
N LYS A 177 13.45 -7.18 -15.54
CA LYS A 177 14.58 -7.94 -16.13
C LYS A 177 15.88 -7.75 -15.35
N GLU A 178 16.12 -6.57 -14.78
CA GLU A 178 17.33 -6.32 -13.99
C GLU A 178 17.28 -6.96 -12.60
N LYS A 179 16.09 -7.05 -11.98
CA LYS A 179 15.93 -7.72 -10.67
C LYS A 179 15.93 -9.24 -10.76
N THR A 180 15.39 -9.82 -11.83
CA THR A 180 15.49 -11.28 -12.06
C THR A 180 16.92 -11.66 -12.45
N ALA A 181 17.57 -10.90 -13.34
CA ALA A 181 18.96 -11.15 -13.73
C ALA A 181 19.95 -11.03 -12.56
N LYS A 182 19.74 -10.09 -11.63
CA LYS A 182 20.59 -9.97 -10.41
C LYS A 182 20.36 -11.12 -9.43
N LYS A 183 19.12 -11.60 -9.27
CA LYS A 183 18.84 -12.76 -8.41
C LYS A 183 19.36 -14.07 -8.98
N ASP A 184 19.29 -14.25 -10.30
CA ASP A 184 19.79 -15.46 -10.97
C ASP A 184 21.33 -15.48 -10.99
N ALA A 185 21.99 -14.33 -11.21
CA ALA A 185 23.45 -14.21 -11.12
C ALA A 185 23.99 -14.47 -9.71
N GLU A 186 23.28 -14.03 -8.66
CA GLU A 186 23.70 -14.28 -7.27
C GLU A 186 23.47 -15.74 -6.84
N LYS A 187 22.46 -16.41 -7.41
CA LYS A 187 22.22 -17.84 -7.19
C LYS A 187 23.26 -18.72 -7.89
N ILE A 188 23.71 -18.33 -9.10
CA ILE A 188 24.77 -19.02 -9.85
C ILE A 188 26.13 -18.84 -9.18
N ARG A 189 26.48 -17.63 -8.72
CA ARG A 189 27.71 -17.38 -7.95
C ARG A 189 27.77 -18.17 -6.65
N ARG A 190 26.64 -18.30 -5.94
CA ARG A 190 26.57 -19.06 -4.69
C ARG A 190 26.63 -20.57 -4.90
N ALA A 191 26.25 -21.07 -6.09
CA ALA A 191 26.43 -22.47 -6.45
C ALA A 191 27.89 -22.80 -6.84
N GLN A 192 28.57 -21.89 -7.56
CA GLN A 192 29.97 -22.08 -7.97
C GLN A 192 30.97 -22.01 -6.80
N GLN A 193 30.66 -21.27 -5.73
CA GLN A 193 31.51 -21.24 -4.51
C GLN A 193 31.44 -22.50 -3.64
N ILE A 194 30.51 -23.43 -3.91
CA ILE A 194 30.38 -24.68 -3.14
C ILE A 194 31.21 -25.82 -3.78
N GLU A 195 31.54 -25.73 -5.08
CA GLU A 195 32.28 -26.79 -5.78
C GLU A 195 33.82 -26.62 -5.73
N ASP A 196 34.34 -25.41 -5.52
CA ASP A 196 35.80 -25.13 -5.51
C ASP A 196 36.48 -25.24 -4.13
N GLY A 197 35.77 -25.71 -3.10
CA GLY A 197 36.28 -25.86 -1.73
C GLY A 197 36.77 -27.26 -1.36
N GLY A 198 36.99 -28.13 -2.34
CA GLY A 198 37.14 -29.58 -2.14
C GLY A 198 38.50 -30.15 -2.55
N ASP A 199 39.63 -29.50 -2.30
CA ASP A 199 40.91 -30.20 -2.33
C ASP A 199 42.01 -29.44 -1.55
N MET A 200 42.44 -29.98 -0.39
CA MET A 200 43.86 -30.05 -0.01
C MET A 200 44.08 -30.74 1.35
N LYS A 201 45.06 -31.66 1.30
CA LYS A 201 45.90 -32.25 2.37
C LYS A 201 45.35 -33.46 3.14
N THR A 202 45.76 -34.65 2.69
CA THR A 202 46.48 -35.63 3.53
C THR A 202 47.42 -36.52 2.69
N LYS A 203 48.72 -36.20 2.71
CA LYS A 203 49.90 -37.08 2.48
C LYS A 203 51.06 -36.21 2.99
N THR A 204 51.84 -36.54 4.02
CA THR A 204 52.65 -37.73 4.40
C THR A 204 52.94 -37.56 5.92
N GLY A 205 53.12 -38.52 6.82
CA GLY A 205 53.65 -39.88 6.80
C GLY A 205 54.80 -39.95 7.82
N GLU A 206 54.68 -40.70 8.94
CA GLU A 206 55.79 -41.41 9.62
C GLU A 206 55.37 -42.18 10.89
N MET A 207 55.82 -43.45 10.92
CA MET A 207 56.19 -44.36 12.03
C MET A 207 55.39 -44.41 13.35
N ILE A 208 55.03 -45.63 13.77
CA ILE A 208 55.65 -46.36 14.90
C ILE A 208 55.04 -47.78 15.00
N LEU A 209 55.95 -48.76 15.08
CA LEU A 209 55.84 -50.20 15.40
C LEU A 209 55.18 -51.16 14.39
#